data_AF-A0A2R6ICM9-F1
#
_entry.id   AF-A0A2R6ICM9-F1
#
_cell.length_a   1.000
_cell.length_b   1.000
_cell.length_c   1.000
_cell.angle_alpha   90.00
_cell.angle_beta   90.00
_cell.angle_gamma   90.00
#
_symmetry.space_group_name_H-M   'P 1'
#
loop_
_entity.id
_entity.type
_entity.pdbx_description
1 polymer ?
#
loop_
_entity_poly.entity_id
_entity_poly.type
_entity_poly.pdbx_seq_one_letter_code
_entity_poly.pdbx_strand_id
1 'polypeptide(L)'
;MTRERTYRCLNCLEHTLSRPFDVSHLSITCPVCESFQRFVNEDVYDQYRELEENPPDHLDWSRLGKAEKLVLSDGIVREGRDIEEFELQAPPEDEDAADAGSDSAE
;
A
#
# COMPACT_ATOMS: atom_id res chain seq x y z
N MET A 1 -10.30 25.96 12.19
CA MET A 1 -11.31 24.88 12.16
C MET A 1 -10.57 23.63 11.72
N THR A 2 -10.45 22.62 12.58
CA THR A 2 -9.82 21.34 12.21
C THR A 2 -10.81 20.54 11.37
N ARG A 3 -10.42 20.15 10.16
CA ARG A 3 -11.27 19.34 9.28
C ARG A 3 -11.31 17.92 9.83
N GLU A 4 -12.52 17.38 10.02
CA GLU A 4 -12.68 15.99 10.42
C GLU A 4 -12.26 15.07 9.27
N ARG A 5 -11.57 14.00 9.61
CA ARG A 5 -11.16 12.93 8.70
C ARG A 5 -11.83 11.64 9.10
N THR A 6 -12.31 10.92 8.10
CA THR A 6 -12.90 9.60 8.27
C THR A 6 -11.79 8.56 8.12
N TYR A 7 -11.85 7.51 8.92
CA TYR A 7 -10.92 6.40 8.90
C TYR A 7 -11.68 5.09 8.89
N ARG A 8 -11.33 4.15 8.01
CA ARG A 8 -12.01 2.86 7.82
C ARG A 8 -11.17 1.70 8.30
N CYS A 9 -11.81 0.78 9.03
CA CYS A 9 -11.18 -0.46 9.47
C CYS A 9 -10.75 -1.30 8.25
N LEU A 10 -9.45 -1.59 8.10
CA LEU A 10 -8.93 -2.36 6.98
C LEU A 10 -9.29 -3.86 6.98
N ASN A 11 -9.87 -4.35 8.08
CA ASN A 11 -10.23 -5.75 8.24
C ASN A 11 -11.67 -6.00 7.83
N CYS A 12 -12.64 -5.42 8.54
CA CYS A 12 -14.05 -5.62 8.20
C CYS A 12 -14.54 -4.71 7.08
N LEU A 13 -13.88 -3.57 6.84
CA LEU A 13 -14.32 -2.54 5.90
C LEU A 13 -15.70 -1.92 6.20
N GLU A 14 -16.43 -2.41 7.20
CA GLU A 14 -17.77 -1.96 7.58
C GLU A 14 -17.76 -0.74 8.51
N HIS A 15 -16.77 -0.65 9.41
CA HIS A 15 -16.75 0.41 10.42
C HIS A 15 -15.81 1.55 10.05
N THR A 16 -16.30 2.78 10.24
CA THR A 16 -15.55 4.02 10.06
C THR A 16 -15.59 4.90 11.31
N LEU A 17 -14.57 5.71 11.51
CA LEU A 17 -14.45 6.66 12.61
C LEU A 17 -14.09 8.05 12.09
N SER A 18 -14.70 9.09 12.65
CA SER A 18 -14.34 10.48 12.35
C SER A 18 -13.48 11.06 13.47
N ARG A 19 -12.35 11.68 13.10
CA ARG A 19 -11.41 12.31 14.06
C ARG A 19 -10.90 13.65 13.53
N PRO A 20 -10.55 14.62 14.41
CA PRO A 20 -10.13 15.96 14.02
C PRO A 20 -8.63 16.06 13.65
N PHE A 21 -7.93 14.94 13.51
CA PHE A 21 -6.51 14.90 13.12
C PHE A 21 -6.38 14.22 11.76
N ASP A 22 -5.34 14.61 11.02
CA ASP A 22 -5.06 14.16 9.66
C ASP A 22 -3.78 13.31 9.65
N VAL A 23 -3.94 11.99 9.80
CA VAL A 23 -2.87 10.99 9.78
C VAL A 23 -3.19 9.91 8.76
N SER A 24 -2.21 9.06 8.42
CA SER A 24 -2.40 8.00 7.43
C SER A 24 -3.28 6.87 7.96
N HIS A 25 -3.09 6.53 9.23
CA HIS A 25 -3.85 5.48 9.90
C HIS A 25 -3.85 5.63 11.42
N LEU A 26 -4.79 4.95 12.04
CA LEU A 26 -4.92 4.79 13.48
C LEU A 26 -4.87 3.31 13.81
N SER A 27 -4.25 2.94 14.92
CA SER A 27 -4.21 1.56 15.40
C SER A 27 -5.05 1.45 16.65
N ILE A 28 -6.26 0.88 16.52
CA ILE A 28 -7.21 0.74 17.61
C ILE A 28 -8.01 -0.56 17.47
N THR A 29 -8.70 -0.97 18.53
CA THR A 29 -9.67 -2.07 18.47
C THR A 29 -10.92 -1.64 17.72
N CYS A 30 -11.27 -2.36 16.66
CA CYS A 30 -12.50 -2.13 15.92
C CYS A 30 -13.70 -2.62 16.77
N PRO A 31 -14.76 -1.80 16.98
CA PRO A 31 -15.94 -2.21 17.73
C PRO A 31 -16.84 -3.20 16.97
N VAL A 32 -16.60 -3.42 15.66
CA VAL A 32 -17.42 -4.33 14.83
C VAL A 32 -16.75 -5.70 14.72
N CYS A 33 -15.47 -5.77 14.34
CA CYS A 33 -14.76 -7.05 14.22
C CYS A 33 -13.91 -7.41 15.44
N GLU A 34 -14.05 -6.66 16.53
CA GLU A 34 -13.46 -6.89 17.87
C GLU A 34 -11.94 -7.15 17.89
N SER A 35 -11.25 -6.81 16.81
CA SER A 35 -9.83 -7.05 16.62
C SER A 35 -9.06 -5.74 16.62
N PHE A 36 -7.82 -5.81 17.09
CA PHE A 36 -6.89 -4.71 16.99
C PHE A 36 -6.47 -4.55 15.53
N GLN A 37 -6.89 -3.46 14.91
CA GLN A 37 -6.76 -3.25 13.47
C GLN A 37 -6.29 -1.84 13.15
N ARG A 38 -5.78 -1.69 11.93
CA ARG A 38 -5.51 -0.38 11.36
C ARG A 38 -6.77 0.19 10.73
N PHE A 39 -7.09 1.41 11.14
CA PHE A 39 -8.08 2.27 10.53
C PHE A 39 -7.36 3.24 9.61
N VAL A 40 -7.48 3.06 8.30
CA VAL A 40 -6.81 3.91 7.30
C VAL A 40 -7.68 5.09 6.95
N ASN A 41 -7.07 6.24 6.69
CA ASN A 41 -7.75 7.43 6.21
C ASN A 41 -8.61 7.11 4.97
N GLU A 42 -9.87 7.54 4.97
CA GLU A 42 -10.84 7.20 3.92
C GLU A 42 -10.36 7.67 2.55
N ASP A 43 -9.84 8.90 2.45
CA ASP A 43 -9.37 9.45 1.18
C ASP A 43 -8.20 8.60 0.62
N VAL A 44 -7.34 8.07 1.50
CA VAL A 44 -6.23 7.16 1.14
C VAL A 44 -6.74 5.79 0.72
N TYR A 45 -7.77 5.29 1.39
CA TYR A 45 -8.39 4.00 1.04
C TYR A 45 -9.10 4.08 -0.32
N ASP A 46 -9.78 5.18 -0.61
CA ASP A 46 -10.44 5.42 -1.89
C ASP A 46 -9.43 5.47 -3.04
N GLN A 47 -8.31 6.19 -2.86
CA GLN A 47 -7.23 6.21 -3.84
C GLN A 47 -6.62 4.81 -4.05
N TYR A 48 -6.42 4.05 -2.98
CA TYR A 48 -5.95 2.67 -3.07
C TYR A 48 -6.92 1.81 -3.89
N ARG A 49 -8.23 1.95 -3.69
CA ARG A 49 -9.26 1.24 -4.45
C ARG A 49 -9.25 1.62 -5.93
N GLU A 50 -9.08 2.90 -6.24
CA GLU A 50 -8.98 3.38 -7.61
C GLU A 50 -7.77 2.78 -8.33
N LEU A 51 -6.61 2.73 -7.68
CA LEU A 51 -5.40 2.11 -8.24
C LEU A 51 -5.48 0.58 -8.32
N GLU A 52 -6.24 -0.07 -7.44
CA GLU A 52 -6.52 -1.51 -7.57
C GLU A 52 -7.40 -1.82 -8.78
N GLU A 53 -8.33 -0.93 -9.11
CA GLU A 53 -9.24 -1.10 -10.24
C GLU A 53 -8.59 -0.67 -11.56
N ASN A 54 -7.78 0.39 -11.53
CA ASN A 54 -7.05 0.94 -12.66
C ASN A 54 -5.57 1.13 -12.29
N PRO A 55 -4.78 0.04 -12.30
CA PRO A 55 -3.36 0.13 -11.96
C PRO A 55 -2.60 0.94 -13.02
N PRO A 56 -1.61 1.76 -12.60
CA PRO A 56 -0.74 2.50 -13.52
C PRO A 56 0.11 1.56 -14.38
N ASP A 57 0.31 1.91 -15.66
CA ASP A 57 1.00 1.07 -16.65
C ASP A 57 2.53 1.00 -16.41
N HIS A 58 3.12 2.06 -15.88
CA HIS A 58 4.57 2.19 -15.64
C HIS A 58 5.01 1.61 -14.29
N LEU A 59 4.08 1.17 -13.46
CA LEU A 59 4.35 0.65 -12.12
C LEU A 59 3.72 -0.74 -11.99
N ASP A 60 4.54 -1.73 -11.63
CA ASP A 60 4.03 -3.09 -11.38
C ASP A 60 3.28 -3.18 -10.05
N TRP A 61 2.05 -2.66 -10.08
CA TRP A 61 1.14 -2.63 -8.94
C TRP A 61 0.84 -4.03 -8.42
N SER A 62 0.86 -5.04 -9.27
CA SER A 62 0.55 -6.42 -8.89
C SER A 62 1.59 -7.04 -7.96
N ARG A 63 2.85 -6.60 -8.06
CA ARG A 63 3.97 -7.06 -7.21
C ARG A 63 4.00 -6.41 -5.83
N LEU A 64 3.30 -5.29 -5.66
CA LEU A 64 3.26 -4.58 -4.39
C LEU A 64 2.37 -5.28 -3.37
N GLY A 65 2.86 -5.37 -2.13
CA GLY A 65 2.06 -5.76 -0.99
C GLY A 65 1.03 -4.67 -0.62
N LYS A 66 -0.05 -5.08 0.06
CA LYS A 66 -1.13 -4.18 0.50
C LYS A 66 -0.60 -2.95 1.27
N ALA A 67 0.42 -3.14 2.12
CA ALA A 67 1.00 -2.04 2.89
C ALA A 67 1.71 -1.01 2.01
N GLU A 68 2.45 -1.46 0.99
CA GLU A 68 3.19 -0.59 0.06
C GLU A 68 2.21 0.22 -0.79
N LYS A 69 1.17 -0.44 -1.32
CA LYS A 69 0.07 0.22 -2.06
C LYS A 69 -0.60 1.34 -1.26
N LEU A 70 -0.85 1.10 0.03
CA LEU A 70 -1.42 2.10 0.92
C LEU A 70 -0.47 3.28 1.19
N VAL A 71 0.84 3.02 1.27
CA VAL A 71 1.86 4.08 1.43
C VAL A 71 1.93 4.96 0.18
N LEU A 72 1.86 4.38 -1.02
CA LEU A 72 1.80 5.13 -2.27
C LEU A 72 0.55 6.01 -2.32
N SER A 73 -0.60 5.43 -1.98
CA SER A 73 -1.88 6.13 -1.93
C SER A 73 -1.87 7.29 -0.92
N ASP A 74 -1.21 7.10 0.24
CA ASP A 74 -1.04 8.16 1.25
C ASP A 74 -0.20 9.33 0.70
N GLY A 75 0.89 9.02 -0.02
CA GLY A 75 1.74 10.03 -0.66
C GLY A 75 0.99 10.86 -1.69
N ILE A 76 0.13 10.24 -2.50
CA ILE A 76 -0.66 10.95 -3.51
C ILE A 76 -1.68 11.87 -2.85
N VAL A 77 -2.49 11.33 -1.94
CA VAL A 77 -3.65 12.05 -1.38
C VAL A 77 -3.23 13.12 -0.38
N ARG A 78 -2.25 12.82 0.49
CA ARG A 78 -1.93 13.68 1.64
C ARG A 78 -0.67 14.51 1.44
N GLU A 79 0.25 14.06 0.60
CA GLU A 79 1.48 14.79 0.30
C GLU A 79 1.45 15.44 -1.10
N GLY A 80 0.47 15.08 -1.94
CA GLY A 80 0.34 15.63 -3.30
C GLY A 80 1.43 15.13 -4.26
N ARG A 81 2.01 13.95 -3.97
CA ARG A 81 2.98 13.29 -4.86
C ARG A 81 2.29 12.76 -6.10
N ASP A 82 3.00 12.74 -7.22
CA ASP A 82 2.47 12.22 -8.47
C ASP A 82 2.72 10.70 -8.56
N ILE A 83 1.75 9.93 -9.07
CA ILE A 83 1.91 8.48 -9.25
C ILE A 83 3.04 8.16 -10.25
N GLU A 84 3.31 9.06 -11.20
CA GLU A 84 4.38 8.98 -12.18
C GLU A 84 5.78 9.08 -11.54
N GLU A 85 5.91 9.63 -10.33
CA GLU A 85 7.20 9.73 -9.63
C GLU A 85 7.66 8.39 -9.02
N PHE A 86 6.77 7.41 -8.93
CA PHE A 86 7.09 6.10 -8.34
C PHE A 86 7.58 5.11 -9.40
N GLU A 87 8.82 5.27 -9.82
CA GLU A 87 9.53 4.24 -10.60
C GLU A 87 10.16 3.23 -9.64
N LEU A 88 9.60 2.02 -9.54
CA LEU A 88 10.28 0.92 -8.86
C LEU A 88 11.34 0.33 -9.80
N GLN A 89 12.60 0.42 -9.37
CA GLN A 89 13.71 -0.33 -9.96
C GLN A 89 13.27 -1.79 -10.13
N ALA A 90 13.27 -2.25 -11.38
CA ALA A 90 13.22 -3.68 -11.67
C ALA A 90 14.25 -4.39 -10.76
N PRO A 91 13.93 -5.58 -10.23
CA PRO A 91 14.94 -6.35 -9.51
C PRO A 91 16.19 -6.44 -10.41
N PRO A 92 17.40 -6.38 -9.85
CA PRO A 92 18.59 -6.64 -10.65
C PRO A 92 18.36 -7.98 -11.36
N GLU A 93 18.39 -7.95 -12.69
CA GLU A 93 18.33 -9.16 -13.50
C GLU A 93 19.44 -10.07 -12.95
N ASP A 94 19.08 -11.27 -12.50
CA ASP A 94 20.04 -12.25 -12.00
C ASP A 94 21.09 -12.50 -13.09
N GLU A 95 22.22 -11.79 -13.00
CA GLU A 95 23.41 -12.02 -13.81
C GLU A 95 23.97 -13.39 -13.38
N ASP A 96 23.64 -14.40 -14.20
CA ASP A 96 24.40 -15.61 -14.42
C ASP A 96 25.05 -16.27 -13.18
N ALA A 97 24.29 -17.14 -12.51
CA ALA A 97 24.88 -18.31 -11.84
C ALA A 97 25.29 -19.37 -12.89
N ALA A 98 26.21 -19.00 -13.78
CA ALA A 98 26.92 -19.93 -14.65
C ALA A 98 28.32 -20.17 -14.07
N ASP A 99 28.52 -21.27 -13.34
CA ASP A 99 29.62 -22.21 -13.58
C ASP A 99 29.58 -23.37 -12.55
N ALA A 100 29.16 -24.54 -13.01
CA ALA A 100 29.61 -25.81 -12.45
C ALA A 100 29.63 -26.84 -13.57
N GLY A 101 30.48 -26.59 -14.57
CA GLY A 101 30.88 -27.58 -15.54
C GLY A 101 31.71 -28.68 -14.87
N SER A 102 31.10 -29.87 -14.77
CA SER A 102 31.67 -31.20 -14.95
C SER A 102 33.16 -31.43 -14.60
N ASP A 103 33.42 -32.30 -13.62
CA ASP A 103 34.47 -33.30 -13.77
C ASP A 103 33.96 -34.68 -13.33
N SER A 104 33.72 -35.52 -14.33
CA SER A 104 33.69 -36.97 -14.18
C SER A 104 35.09 -37.48 -14.54
N ALA A 105 35.79 -38.08 -13.58
CA ALA A 105 36.91 -38.96 -13.85
C ALA A 105 36.90 -40.10 -12.82
N GLU A 106 36.57 -41.26 -13.35
CA GLU A 106 36.73 -42.67 -12.92
C GLU A 106 37.34 -42.99 -11.54
#